data_AF-A0A7Y9YH36-F1
#
_entry.id   AF-A0A7Y9YH36-F1
#
_cell.length_a   1.000
_cell.length_b   1.000
_cell.length_c   1.000
_cell.angle_alpha   90.00
_cell.angle_beta   90.00
_cell.angle_gamma   90.00
#
_symmetry.space_group_name_H-M   'P 1'
#
loop_
_entity.id
_entity.type
_entity.pdbx_description
1 polymer ?
#
loop_
_entity_poly.entity_id
_entity_poly.type
_entity_poly.pdbx_seq_one_letter_code
_entity_poly.pdbx_strand_id
1 'polypeptide(L)'
;MTRIRGLIGVSLTTLLLLVGLSFAPSATAGQVALCDGYSGCADKGYGNRGYRANNDRMWWRMYTGHNCTNYVAYRMVQSGMSPERPWDGGGNASNWGHAMSRITDDTPMVGSVAWWDSHQGYAGSNGHVAYVEEVVSNREIIVSEDFWGGDFHWRRITKGDRYWPTGFIHFNDREVEATEQPTITGDAAVGETLRASAGSWTPSADEKLQWYAAGKPIPGATEPTFTPTPAQRKTRLSVVVTARSKGYVDGIASTPRSRKVQPGTLVAAAAPALEGTVRVAETLTTSRGAFEPAADSTTVQWLADGEPIEGATGNRLKLTPGLMDARITSRVTAVREGYHDLVVTSPATERVAPGRIVLDEPWRLGGNPARGERLEVEPGTVVTPEDAEVTYTWLRDGKPVDGRDGLRYRLGTADVGRLVAVEVEVSRRGYATQTQVLEAEHRTTTTSRTTAEARVKMVDKGTRRKPDVRRHVVLDLLVEARGVDGPAGPVVVKVDGREVETRVEGGAGKVKLRNVEPGKHRIRVVYLGTEVIGRSRDVVTVRVPRDVPAEDGSDTGKD
;
A
#
# COMPACT_ATOMS: atom_id res chain seq x y z
N MET A 1 49.75 -48.23 -1.43
CA MET A 1 50.89 -47.47 -0.90
C MET A 1 50.53 -47.17 0.55
N THR A 2 51.17 -47.67 1.61
CA THR A 2 52.58 -48.00 1.84
C THR A 2 52.62 -49.10 2.91
N ARG A 3 53.48 -50.10 2.69
CA ARG A 3 53.80 -51.20 3.61
C ARG A 3 54.61 -50.65 4.81
N ILE A 4 54.56 -51.32 5.96
CA ILE A 4 55.76 -51.74 6.71
C ILE A 4 55.40 -52.99 7.54
N ARG A 5 56.29 -53.98 7.42
CA ARG A 5 56.34 -55.29 8.08
C ARG A 5 57.18 -55.19 9.36
N GLY A 6 56.98 -56.15 10.28
CA GLY A 6 58.03 -56.65 11.19
C GLY A 6 57.52 -56.86 12.62
N LEU A 7 57.92 -57.88 13.38
CA LEU A 7 58.63 -59.13 13.11
C LEU A 7 58.40 -60.02 14.36
N ILE A 8 58.52 -61.33 14.18
CA ILE A 8 58.37 -62.38 15.21
C ILE A 8 59.49 -62.26 16.26
N GLY A 9 59.14 -62.51 17.53
CA GLY A 9 60.08 -62.72 18.62
C GLY A 9 59.49 -63.69 19.66
N VAL A 10 59.82 -64.97 19.52
CA VAL A 10 59.57 -66.03 20.48
C VAL A 10 60.49 -65.83 21.68
N SER A 11 59.95 -65.81 22.90
CA SER A 11 60.71 -66.08 24.12
C SER A 11 59.96 -67.10 24.97
N LEU A 12 60.60 -68.26 25.09
CA LEU A 12 60.24 -69.38 25.92
C LEU A 12 60.73 -69.07 27.36
N THR A 13 59.83 -68.92 28.32
CA THR A 13 60.20 -68.89 29.74
C THR A 13 59.29 -69.84 30.51
N THR A 14 59.86 -70.99 30.83
CA THR A 14 59.34 -71.98 31.77
C THR A 14 59.51 -71.44 33.19
N LEU A 15 58.44 -71.21 33.97
CA LEU A 15 58.56 -71.16 35.42
C LEU A 15 57.25 -71.38 36.19
N LEU A 16 57.31 -72.41 37.04
CA LEU A 16 56.57 -72.69 38.29
C LEU A 16 55.05 -72.89 38.26
N LEU A 17 54.66 -74.15 38.57
CA LEU A 17 53.41 -74.50 39.22
C LEU A 17 53.25 -73.67 40.51
N LEU A 18 52.20 -72.84 40.55
CA LEU A 18 51.54 -72.44 41.78
C LEU A 18 50.09 -72.92 41.68
N VAL A 19 49.74 -73.82 42.59
CA VAL A 19 48.37 -74.27 42.85
C VAL A 19 47.59 -73.03 43.28
N GLY A 20 46.92 -72.39 42.34
CA GLY A 20 45.92 -71.37 42.62
C GLY A 20 44.72 -72.07 43.23
N LEU A 21 44.53 -71.90 44.54
CA LEU A 21 43.26 -72.15 45.19
C LEU A 21 42.16 -71.43 44.41
N SER A 22 41.35 -72.20 43.68
CA SER A 22 40.05 -71.74 43.23
C SER A 22 39.24 -71.39 44.46
N PHE A 23 39.18 -70.11 44.82
CA PHE A 23 38.11 -69.62 45.68
C PHE A 23 36.83 -69.84 44.89
N ALA A 24 36.10 -70.91 45.23
CA ALA A 24 34.70 -71.00 44.88
C ALA A 24 34.04 -69.71 45.39
N PRO A 25 33.23 -69.00 44.58
CA PRO A 25 32.46 -67.90 45.10
C PRO A 25 31.59 -68.46 46.23
N SER A 26 31.74 -67.92 47.43
CA SER A 26 30.83 -68.21 48.55
C SER A 26 29.40 -68.03 48.04
N ALA A 27 28.57 -69.05 48.21
CA ALA A 27 27.15 -68.96 47.90
C ALA A 27 26.56 -67.79 48.71
N THR A 28 26.26 -66.69 48.04
CA THR A 28 25.44 -65.62 48.61
C THR A 28 24.10 -66.24 48.97
N ALA A 29 23.69 -66.14 50.24
CA ALA A 29 22.39 -66.60 50.69
C ALA A 29 21.31 -66.03 49.76
N GLY A 30 20.44 -66.88 49.19
CA GLY A 30 19.48 -66.42 48.17
C GLY A 30 18.40 -65.48 48.70
N GLN A 31 18.36 -65.26 50.01
CA GLN A 31 17.64 -64.14 50.61
C GLN A 31 18.30 -63.67 51.92
N VAL A 32 18.26 -62.37 52.17
CA VAL A 32 18.85 -61.68 53.33
C VAL A 32 17.84 -60.70 53.91
N ALA A 33 17.47 -60.87 55.19
CA ALA A 33 16.69 -59.89 55.92
C ALA A 33 17.54 -58.63 56.17
N LEU A 34 17.06 -57.48 55.68
CA LEU A 34 17.73 -56.18 55.86
C LEU A 34 17.38 -55.57 57.22
N CYS A 35 16.15 -55.81 57.67
CA CYS A 35 15.65 -55.36 58.95
C CYS A 35 14.49 -56.23 59.44
N ASP A 36 14.15 -56.05 60.72
CA ASP A 36 13.13 -56.80 61.42
C ASP A 36 12.32 -55.83 62.29
N GLY A 37 11.01 -55.98 62.22
CA GLY A 37 10.00 -55.21 62.91
C GLY A 37 9.87 -53.75 62.53
N TYR A 38 8.73 -53.16 62.86
CA TYR A 38 8.45 -51.76 62.47
C TYR A 38 9.51 -50.77 62.95
N SER A 39 9.99 -50.90 64.19
CA SER A 39 11.01 -49.99 64.74
C SER A 39 12.41 -50.30 64.20
N GLY A 40 12.81 -51.58 64.18
CA GLY A 40 14.15 -51.97 63.71
C GLY A 40 14.35 -51.71 62.21
N CYS A 41 13.27 -51.77 61.42
CA CYS A 41 13.27 -51.30 60.04
C CYS A 41 13.36 -49.78 59.94
N ALA A 42 12.56 -49.03 60.70
CA ALA A 42 12.59 -47.57 60.68
C ALA A 42 13.99 -47.01 61.05
N ASP A 43 14.64 -47.57 62.07
CA ASP A 43 15.98 -47.15 62.52
C ASP A 43 17.07 -47.34 61.43
N LYS A 44 16.86 -48.30 60.53
CA LYS A 44 17.75 -48.57 59.38
C LYS A 44 17.33 -47.82 58.10
N GLY A 45 16.33 -46.94 58.17
CA GLY A 45 15.82 -46.18 57.03
C GLY A 45 14.77 -46.91 56.17
N TYR A 46 14.34 -48.11 56.59
CA TYR A 46 13.36 -48.92 55.89
C TYR A 46 11.95 -48.69 56.45
N GLY A 47 11.19 -47.79 55.84
CA GLY A 47 9.85 -47.44 56.31
C GLY A 47 8.78 -48.50 56.02
N ASN A 48 7.78 -48.62 56.89
CA ASN A 48 6.54 -49.39 56.64
C ASN A 48 5.46 -48.58 55.90
N ARG A 49 5.80 -47.36 55.47
CA ARG A 49 4.99 -46.48 54.63
C ARG A 49 3.63 -46.06 55.23
N GLY A 50 3.51 -46.19 56.55
CA GLY A 50 2.31 -45.84 57.31
C GLY A 50 1.46 -47.04 57.72
N TYR A 51 1.83 -48.26 57.31
CA TYR A 51 1.02 -49.45 57.57
C TYR A 51 0.87 -49.74 59.07
N ARG A 52 1.88 -49.47 59.90
CA ARG A 52 1.78 -49.66 61.37
C ARG A 52 0.58 -48.93 61.98
N ALA A 53 0.20 -47.79 61.42
CA ALA A 53 -0.93 -46.99 61.89
C ALA A 53 -2.25 -47.29 61.15
N ASN A 54 -2.24 -48.21 60.18
CA ASN A 54 -3.36 -48.51 59.28
C ASN A 54 -3.64 -50.01 59.14
N ASN A 55 -2.93 -50.85 59.89
CA ASN A 55 -3.09 -52.30 59.83
C ASN A 55 -4.39 -52.76 60.50
N ASP A 56 -5.04 -51.92 61.30
CA ASP A 56 -6.37 -52.13 61.90
C ASP A 56 -7.52 -52.04 60.88
N ARG A 57 -7.24 -51.64 59.63
CA ARG A 57 -8.21 -51.56 58.53
C ARG A 57 -8.07 -52.73 57.56
N MET A 58 -9.20 -53.15 57.00
CA MET A 58 -9.26 -54.17 55.95
C MET A 58 -9.06 -53.51 54.59
N TRP A 59 -7.90 -53.71 53.98
CA TRP A 59 -7.60 -53.31 52.61
C TRP A 59 -7.93 -54.47 51.67
N TRP A 60 -8.65 -54.23 50.57
CA TRP A 60 -9.14 -55.28 49.66
C TRP A 60 -9.93 -56.41 50.36
N ARG A 61 -10.59 -56.08 51.47
CA ARG A 61 -11.30 -57.03 52.35
C ARG A 61 -10.40 -58.14 52.91
N MET A 62 -9.09 -57.90 53.02
CA MET A 62 -8.14 -58.78 53.71
C MET A 62 -8.22 -58.60 55.22
N TYR A 63 -7.89 -59.64 55.98
CA TYR A 63 -7.88 -59.58 57.45
C TYR A 63 -6.85 -58.58 57.97
N THR A 64 -7.26 -57.83 58.99
CA THR A 64 -6.47 -56.78 59.65
C THR A 64 -5.28 -57.35 60.43
N GLY A 65 -4.36 -56.48 60.83
CA GLY A 65 -3.17 -56.77 61.62
C GLY A 65 -1.93 -57.09 60.78
N HIS A 66 -0.96 -57.75 61.42
CA HIS A 66 0.23 -58.28 60.76
C HIS A 66 -0.17 -59.40 59.80
N ASN A 67 -0.18 -59.09 58.50
CA ASN A 67 -0.65 -59.96 57.44
C ASN A 67 -0.11 -59.48 56.08
N CYS A 68 0.51 -60.38 55.32
CA CYS A 68 1.08 -60.10 54.01
C CYS A 68 0.05 -59.54 53.01
N THR A 69 -1.15 -60.13 52.95
CA THR A 69 -2.15 -59.75 51.95
C THR A 69 -2.76 -58.39 52.24
N ASN A 70 -2.97 -58.06 53.52
CA ASN A 70 -3.49 -56.74 53.92
C ASN A 70 -2.42 -55.65 53.77
N TYR A 71 -1.16 -55.96 54.06
CA TYR A 71 -0.04 -55.06 53.82
C TYR A 71 0.10 -54.70 52.33
N VAL A 72 0.17 -55.71 51.47
CA VAL A 72 0.30 -55.46 50.02
C VAL A 72 -0.92 -54.75 49.48
N ALA A 73 -2.14 -55.12 49.88
CA ALA A 73 -3.35 -54.39 49.50
C ALA A 73 -3.30 -52.91 49.92
N TYR A 74 -2.83 -52.60 51.13
CA TYR A 74 -2.59 -51.22 51.57
C TYR A 74 -1.60 -50.49 50.66
N ARG A 75 -0.47 -51.12 50.33
CA ARG A 75 0.55 -50.52 49.45
C ARG A 75 0.02 -50.29 48.04
N MET A 76 -0.76 -51.22 47.50
CA MET A 76 -1.42 -51.09 46.20
C MET A 76 -2.39 -49.90 46.19
N VAL A 77 -3.22 -49.75 47.23
CA VAL A 77 -4.13 -48.60 47.35
C VAL A 77 -3.35 -47.29 47.50
N GLN A 78 -2.27 -47.28 48.28
CA GLN A 78 -1.38 -46.13 48.41
C GLN A 78 -0.72 -45.74 47.07
N SER A 79 -0.46 -46.71 46.21
CA SER A 79 0.08 -46.47 44.85
C SER A 79 -0.97 -46.02 43.83
N GLY A 80 -2.24 -45.84 44.24
CA GLY A 80 -3.32 -45.29 43.42
C GLY A 80 -4.36 -46.31 42.95
N MET A 81 -4.29 -47.57 43.40
CA MET A 81 -5.34 -48.55 43.10
C MET A 81 -6.63 -48.31 43.89
N SER A 82 -7.75 -48.83 43.35
CA SER A 82 -9.03 -48.88 44.06
C SER A 82 -8.91 -49.61 45.41
N PRO A 83 -9.63 -49.19 46.47
CA PRO A 83 -9.73 -49.94 47.72
C PRO A 83 -10.53 -51.25 47.59
N GLU A 84 -11.12 -51.51 46.42
CA GLU A 84 -11.76 -52.77 46.09
C GLU A 84 -10.75 -53.76 45.50
N ARG A 85 -10.87 -55.02 45.91
CA ARG A 85 -10.02 -56.08 45.40
C ARG A 85 -10.31 -56.33 43.91
N PRO A 86 -9.29 -56.43 43.04
CA PRO A 86 -9.51 -56.54 41.59
C PRO A 86 -9.96 -57.93 41.09
N TRP A 87 -10.21 -58.90 41.98
CA TRP A 87 -10.72 -60.23 41.64
C TRP A 87 -11.72 -60.75 42.69
N ASP A 88 -12.51 -61.74 42.28
CA ASP A 88 -13.47 -62.45 43.13
C ASP A 88 -12.89 -63.76 43.72
N GLY A 89 -13.48 -64.27 44.81
CA GLY A 89 -13.06 -65.54 45.44
C GLY A 89 -12.03 -65.40 46.56
N GLY A 90 -11.09 -66.35 46.67
CA GLY A 90 -10.19 -66.50 47.83
C GLY A 90 -9.19 -65.35 48.01
N GLY A 91 -8.96 -64.95 49.27
CA GLY A 91 -8.04 -63.86 49.64
C GLY A 91 -6.61 -64.30 49.99
N ASN A 92 -6.37 -65.60 50.15
CA ASN A 92 -5.05 -66.15 50.47
C ASN A 92 -4.02 -65.78 49.41
N ALA A 93 -2.80 -65.46 49.85
CA ALA A 93 -1.70 -65.06 48.97
C ALA A 93 -1.45 -66.06 47.84
N SER A 94 -1.55 -67.37 48.09
CA SER A 94 -1.38 -68.43 47.07
C SER A 94 -2.33 -68.30 45.88
N ASN A 95 -3.48 -67.63 46.02
CA ASN A 95 -4.42 -67.44 44.92
C ASN A 95 -4.11 -66.21 44.04
N TRP A 96 -3.31 -65.25 44.52
CA TRP A 96 -3.20 -63.93 43.88
C TRP A 96 -2.65 -64.02 42.45
N GLY A 97 -1.52 -64.71 42.25
CA GLY A 97 -0.92 -64.84 40.92
C GLY A 97 -1.78 -65.63 39.93
N HIS A 98 -2.53 -66.62 40.42
CA HIS A 98 -3.48 -67.39 39.61
C HIS A 98 -4.70 -66.56 39.20
N ALA A 99 -5.32 -65.87 40.17
CA ALA A 99 -6.45 -64.99 39.93
C ALA A 99 -6.10 -63.83 38.98
N MET A 100 -4.85 -63.38 39.02
CA MET A 100 -4.33 -62.30 38.17
C MET A 100 -3.39 -62.81 37.07
N SER A 101 -3.51 -64.07 36.64
CA SER A 101 -2.58 -64.72 35.68
C SER A 101 -2.31 -63.94 34.40
N ARG A 102 -3.27 -63.12 33.93
CA ARG A 102 -3.13 -62.28 32.74
C ARG A 102 -2.11 -61.14 32.89
N ILE A 103 -1.78 -60.76 34.11
CA ILE A 103 -0.83 -59.69 34.47
C ILE A 103 0.29 -60.21 35.38
N THR A 104 0.42 -61.52 35.53
CA THR A 104 1.49 -62.15 36.32
C THR A 104 2.54 -62.72 35.38
N ASP A 105 3.80 -62.31 35.52
CA ASP A 105 4.93 -62.94 34.81
C ASP A 105 6.19 -63.05 35.70
N ASP A 106 7.37 -63.26 35.11
CA ASP A 106 8.62 -63.48 35.82
C ASP A 106 9.54 -62.25 35.90
N THR A 107 9.04 -61.08 35.47
CA THR A 107 9.81 -59.83 35.39
C THR A 107 9.54 -58.96 36.60
N PRO A 108 10.53 -58.74 37.50
CA PRO A 108 10.34 -57.84 38.62
C PRO A 108 10.28 -56.38 38.14
N MET A 109 9.33 -55.62 38.68
CA MET A 109 9.23 -54.17 38.54
C MET A 109 8.99 -53.53 39.90
N VAL A 110 9.54 -52.34 40.12
CA VAL A 110 9.24 -51.58 41.35
C VAL A 110 7.74 -51.31 41.40
N GLY A 111 7.09 -51.68 42.51
CA GLY A 111 5.65 -51.59 42.66
C GLY A 111 4.87 -52.84 42.27
N SER A 112 5.46 -53.79 41.55
CA SER A 112 4.85 -55.10 41.34
C SER A 112 4.71 -55.85 42.68
N VAL A 113 3.79 -56.81 42.72
CA VAL A 113 3.63 -57.72 43.86
C VAL A 113 4.47 -58.97 43.62
N ALA A 114 5.52 -59.16 44.42
CA ALA A 114 6.24 -60.42 44.48
C ALA A 114 5.33 -61.48 45.12
N TRP A 115 5.02 -62.54 44.38
CA TRP A 115 4.05 -63.55 44.77
C TRP A 115 4.71 -64.93 44.89
N TRP A 116 4.44 -65.63 45.99
CA TRP A 116 4.81 -67.02 46.21
C TRP A 116 3.56 -67.87 46.35
N ASP A 117 3.50 -68.92 45.54
CA ASP A 117 2.45 -69.94 45.65
C ASP A 117 2.63 -70.79 46.93
N SER A 118 1.66 -71.64 47.20
CA SER A 118 1.65 -72.58 48.31
C SER A 118 2.97 -73.36 48.39
N HIS A 119 3.60 -73.33 49.57
CA HIS A 119 4.85 -74.04 49.88
C HIS A 119 6.08 -73.64 49.06
N GLN A 120 6.08 -72.48 48.40
CA GLN A 120 7.23 -71.96 47.64
C GLN A 120 8.16 -71.10 48.50
N GLY A 121 9.48 -71.27 48.36
CA GLY A 121 10.45 -70.48 49.12
C GLY A 121 10.26 -70.56 50.62
N TYR A 122 9.93 -69.43 51.26
CA TYR A 122 9.60 -69.33 52.68
C TYR A 122 8.08 -69.24 52.94
N ALA A 123 7.24 -69.34 51.90
CA ALA A 123 5.80 -69.28 52.02
C ALA A 123 5.20 -70.58 52.60
N GLY A 124 4.15 -70.44 53.41
CA GLY A 124 3.37 -71.56 53.93
C GLY A 124 2.31 -72.07 52.94
N SER A 125 1.37 -72.89 53.43
CA SER A 125 0.28 -73.45 52.61
C SER A 125 -0.65 -72.39 52.01
N ASN A 126 -0.74 -71.22 52.64
CA ASN A 126 -1.54 -70.08 52.19
C ASN A 126 -0.80 -69.16 51.21
N GLY A 127 0.43 -69.50 50.81
CA GLY A 127 1.30 -68.66 49.98
C GLY A 127 1.84 -67.43 50.72
N HIS A 128 2.50 -66.54 49.99
CA HIS A 128 2.99 -65.26 50.51
C HIS A 128 3.00 -64.18 49.42
N VAL A 129 2.86 -62.92 49.82
CA VAL A 129 3.01 -61.76 48.93
C VAL A 129 3.82 -60.66 49.60
N ALA A 130 4.63 -59.97 48.81
CA ALA A 130 5.42 -58.83 49.25
C ALA A 130 5.36 -57.72 48.19
N TYR A 131 5.61 -56.48 48.60
CA TYR A 131 5.68 -55.34 47.70
C TYR A 131 7.14 -55.15 47.24
N VAL A 132 7.38 -55.08 45.92
CA VAL A 132 8.73 -54.82 45.40
C VAL A 132 9.06 -53.33 45.56
N GLU A 133 9.96 -53.01 46.47
CA GLU A 133 10.42 -51.63 46.73
C GLU A 133 11.56 -51.22 45.80
N GLU A 134 12.39 -52.17 45.38
CA GLU A 134 13.54 -51.93 44.50
C GLU A 134 13.82 -53.15 43.62
N VAL A 135 14.20 -52.91 42.36
CA VAL A 135 14.76 -53.91 41.45
C VAL A 135 16.23 -53.55 41.23
N VAL A 136 17.13 -54.22 41.95
CA VAL A 136 18.59 -54.01 41.85
C VAL A 136 19.09 -54.52 40.50
N SER A 137 18.54 -55.65 40.04
CA SER A 137 18.72 -56.20 38.69
C SER A 137 17.58 -57.19 38.39
N ASN A 138 17.55 -57.76 37.18
CA ASN A 138 16.64 -58.87 36.85
C ASN A 138 16.88 -60.15 37.68
N ARG A 139 17.92 -60.16 38.53
CA ARG A 139 18.26 -61.25 39.44
C ARG A 139 18.25 -60.85 40.91
N GLU A 140 17.94 -59.61 41.27
CA GLU A 140 18.00 -59.17 42.66
C GLU A 140 16.95 -58.10 42.92
N ILE A 141 16.11 -58.33 43.92
CA ILE A 141 15.03 -57.42 44.33
C ILE A 141 15.13 -57.12 45.83
N ILE A 142 14.59 -55.97 46.22
CA ILE A 142 14.33 -55.64 47.62
C ILE A 142 12.81 -55.52 47.78
N VAL A 143 12.27 -56.26 48.73
CA VAL A 143 10.83 -56.27 49.03
C VAL A 143 10.58 -55.79 50.45
N SER A 144 9.44 -55.15 50.64
CA SER A 144 8.83 -54.92 51.95
C SER A 144 7.67 -55.89 52.15
N GLU A 145 7.54 -56.44 53.35
CA GLU A 145 6.59 -57.50 53.64
C GLU A 145 6.16 -57.50 55.11
N ASP A 146 4.98 -58.05 55.37
CA ASP A 146 4.46 -58.33 56.70
C ASP A 146 4.01 -59.79 56.75
N PHE A 147 3.90 -60.40 57.93
CA PHE A 147 3.60 -61.83 58.08
C PHE A 147 2.41 -62.07 58.99
N TRP A 148 1.63 -63.11 58.70
CA TRP A 148 0.51 -63.49 59.57
C TRP A 148 0.97 -63.76 61.00
N GLY A 149 0.54 -62.91 61.94
CA GLY A 149 0.92 -63.01 63.36
C GLY A 149 2.41 -62.80 63.65
N GLY A 150 3.16 -62.30 62.66
CA GLY A 150 4.60 -62.00 62.75
C GLY A 150 4.86 -60.49 62.81
N ASP A 151 6.03 -60.07 62.32
CA ASP A 151 6.41 -58.65 62.26
C ASP A 151 6.70 -58.22 60.81
N PHE A 152 6.95 -56.93 60.62
CA PHE A 152 7.27 -56.31 59.34
C PHE A 152 8.76 -56.44 58.99
N HIS A 153 9.10 -56.72 57.74
CA HIS A 153 10.49 -56.86 57.31
C HIS A 153 10.74 -56.19 55.96
N TRP A 154 12.01 -55.85 55.74
CA TRP A 154 12.55 -55.66 54.40
C TRP A 154 13.55 -56.76 54.10
N ARG A 155 13.51 -57.27 52.88
CA ARG A 155 14.33 -58.41 52.47
C ARG A 155 14.91 -58.18 51.10
N ARG A 156 16.17 -58.57 50.93
CA ARG A 156 16.84 -58.69 49.64
C ARG A 156 16.76 -60.14 49.18
N ILE A 157 16.34 -60.38 47.95
CA ILE A 157 16.14 -61.73 47.40
C ILE A 157 16.87 -61.83 46.06
N THR A 158 17.61 -62.93 45.86
CA THR A 158 18.43 -63.17 44.65
C THR A 158 17.88 -64.35 43.84
N LYS A 159 17.79 -64.19 42.52
CA LYS A 159 17.30 -65.20 41.56
C LYS A 159 18.30 -66.34 41.45
N GLY A 160 17.80 -67.57 41.53
CA GLY A 160 18.60 -68.81 41.49
C GLY A 160 18.57 -69.64 42.76
N ASP A 161 17.91 -69.16 43.82
CA ASP A 161 17.58 -69.93 45.02
C ASP A 161 16.05 -70.20 45.07
N ARG A 162 15.62 -71.14 45.91
CA ARG A 162 14.20 -71.51 46.14
C ARG A 162 13.34 -70.34 46.63
N TYR A 163 13.95 -69.24 47.07
CA TYR A 163 13.28 -68.08 47.65
C TYR A 163 12.84 -67.03 46.63
N TRP A 164 13.23 -67.15 45.36
CA TRP A 164 12.73 -66.26 44.32
C TRP A 164 11.20 -66.37 44.19
N PRO A 165 10.46 -65.27 43.99
CA PRO A 165 9.00 -65.31 43.81
C PRO A 165 8.57 -66.26 42.70
N THR A 166 7.43 -66.91 42.87
CA THR A 166 6.76 -67.70 41.82
C THR A 166 6.44 -66.83 40.61
N GLY A 167 6.07 -65.57 40.84
CA GLY A 167 5.87 -64.57 39.80
C GLY A 167 5.71 -63.16 40.38
N PHE A 168 5.58 -62.18 39.50
CA PHE A 168 5.34 -60.78 39.80
C PHE A 168 4.01 -60.36 39.20
N ILE A 169 3.11 -59.83 40.02
CA ILE A 169 1.79 -59.38 39.58
C ILE A 169 1.85 -57.88 39.30
N HIS A 170 1.52 -57.50 38.08
CA HIS A 170 1.69 -56.14 37.57
C HIS A 170 0.40 -55.35 37.53
N PHE A 171 0.01 -54.74 38.65
CA PHE A 171 -1.29 -54.07 38.75
C PHE A 171 -1.31 -52.63 38.19
N ASN A 172 -0.27 -51.84 38.46
CA ASN A 172 -0.18 -50.41 38.11
C ASN A 172 1.26 -49.91 38.08
N ASP A 173 2.22 -50.80 37.85
CA ASP A 173 3.66 -50.57 37.85
C ASP A 173 4.25 -50.54 36.43
N ARG A 174 3.46 -50.95 35.41
CA ARG A 174 3.81 -50.81 34.01
C ARG A 174 3.45 -49.43 33.49
N GLU A 175 4.35 -48.82 32.77
CA GLU A 175 4.12 -47.51 32.15
C GLU A 175 3.55 -47.69 30.73
N VAL A 176 2.77 -46.70 30.28
CA VAL A 176 2.47 -46.57 28.84
C VAL A 176 3.70 -45.97 28.15
N GLU A 177 4.30 -46.71 27.23
CA GLU A 177 5.53 -46.31 26.55
C GLU A 177 5.24 -45.74 25.15
N ALA A 178 5.90 -44.63 24.80
CA ALA A 178 5.85 -44.10 23.44
C ALA A 178 6.75 -44.92 22.51
N THR A 179 6.15 -45.58 21.51
CA THR A 179 6.88 -46.32 20.45
C THR A 179 7.25 -45.42 19.27
N GLU A 180 6.54 -44.30 19.10
CA GLU A 180 6.86 -43.24 18.15
C GLU A 180 6.68 -41.88 18.83
N GLN A 181 7.65 -40.99 18.68
CA GLN A 181 7.59 -39.69 19.36
C GLN A 181 6.53 -38.76 18.75
N PRO A 182 5.84 -37.96 19.58
CA PRO A 182 5.02 -36.85 19.10
C PRO A 182 5.81 -35.88 18.21
N THR A 183 5.16 -35.32 17.19
CA THR A 183 5.79 -34.35 16.27
C THR A 183 4.92 -33.11 16.06
N ILE A 184 5.55 -32.01 15.65
CA ILE A 184 4.86 -30.79 15.16
C ILE A 184 5.25 -30.58 13.71
N THR A 185 4.26 -30.33 12.85
CA THR A 185 4.44 -29.96 11.45
C THR A 185 3.76 -28.63 11.13
N GLY A 186 4.18 -28.00 10.04
CA GLY A 186 3.76 -26.66 9.63
C GLY A 186 4.80 -25.58 9.96
N ASP A 187 4.59 -24.39 9.39
CA ASP A 187 5.45 -23.24 9.61
C ASP A 187 5.05 -22.50 10.88
N ALA A 188 6.02 -22.30 11.77
CA ALA A 188 5.80 -21.54 12.99
C ALA A 188 5.76 -20.04 12.65
N ALA A 189 4.60 -19.53 12.27
CA ALA A 189 4.32 -18.12 12.04
C ALA A 189 2.94 -17.74 12.59
N VAL A 190 2.72 -16.46 12.87
CA VAL A 190 1.41 -15.97 13.31
C VAL A 190 0.38 -16.19 12.21
N GLY A 191 -0.77 -16.75 12.55
CA GLY A 191 -1.86 -17.02 11.59
C GLY A 191 -1.72 -18.35 10.83
N GLU A 192 -0.55 -18.98 10.84
CA GLU A 192 -0.32 -20.29 10.21
C GLU A 192 -0.71 -21.45 11.14
N THR A 193 -1.36 -22.47 10.59
CA THR A 193 -1.80 -23.62 11.40
C THR A 193 -0.69 -24.65 11.56
N LEU A 194 -0.27 -24.87 12.80
CA LEU A 194 0.57 -26.00 13.20
C LEU A 194 -0.28 -27.23 13.50
N ARG A 195 0.26 -28.41 13.20
CA ARG A 195 -0.38 -29.71 13.46
C ARG A 195 0.52 -30.56 14.33
N ALA A 196 -0.04 -31.11 15.40
CA ALA A 196 0.63 -32.05 16.28
C ALA A 196 0.17 -33.48 15.99
N SER A 197 1.12 -34.41 15.95
CA SER A 197 0.85 -35.84 16.04
C SER A 197 1.10 -36.30 17.47
N ALA A 198 0.20 -37.13 18.01
CA ALA A 198 0.31 -37.69 19.36
C ALA A 198 1.40 -38.77 19.48
N GLY A 199 1.98 -39.22 18.36
CA GLY A 199 2.89 -40.36 18.33
C GLY A 199 2.14 -41.69 18.35
N SER A 200 2.84 -42.76 18.73
CA SER A 200 2.30 -44.10 18.88
C SER A 200 2.68 -44.64 20.26
N TRP A 201 1.79 -45.43 20.88
CA TRP A 201 1.92 -45.85 22.27
C TRP A 201 1.67 -47.36 22.44
N THR A 202 2.39 -47.99 23.37
CA THR A 202 2.16 -49.38 23.79
C THR A 202 2.02 -49.48 25.31
N PRO A 203 0.96 -50.13 25.82
CA PRO A 203 -0.24 -50.56 25.09
C PRO A 203 -0.98 -49.36 24.47
N SER A 204 -1.96 -49.61 23.60
CA SER A 204 -2.83 -48.55 23.08
C SER A 204 -3.50 -47.79 24.23
N ALA A 205 -3.59 -46.47 24.07
CA ALA A 205 -3.93 -45.54 25.13
C ALA A 205 -4.76 -44.37 24.60
N ASP A 206 -5.54 -43.75 25.49
CA ASP A 206 -6.24 -42.50 25.21
C ASP A 206 -5.28 -41.32 25.42
N GLU A 207 -5.17 -40.45 24.42
CA GLU A 207 -4.17 -39.38 24.37
C GLU A 207 -4.79 -38.01 24.69
N LYS A 208 -4.08 -37.22 25.48
CA LYS A 208 -4.40 -35.81 25.73
C LYS A 208 -3.22 -34.93 25.36
N LEU A 209 -3.47 -33.91 24.54
CA LEU A 209 -2.46 -32.96 24.10
C LEU A 209 -2.57 -31.67 24.91
N GLN A 210 -1.44 -31.02 25.12
CA GLN A 210 -1.35 -29.66 25.64
C GLN A 210 -0.22 -28.93 24.93
N TRP A 211 -0.53 -27.80 24.30
CA TRP A 211 0.48 -26.94 23.68
C TRP A 211 1.17 -26.07 24.73
N TYR A 212 2.46 -25.83 24.52
CA TYR A 212 3.32 -25.02 25.36
C TYR A 212 4.02 -23.95 24.53
N ALA A 213 4.17 -22.76 25.10
CA ALA A 213 5.02 -21.70 24.58
C ALA A 213 6.13 -21.41 25.60
N ALA A 214 7.39 -21.49 25.16
CA ALA A 214 8.56 -21.29 26.02
C ALA A 214 8.53 -22.12 27.33
N GLY A 215 7.97 -23.34 27.28
CA GLY A 215 7.87 -24.24 28.43
C GLY A 215 6.69 -23.98 29.38
N LYS A 216 5.82 -23.01 29.09
CA LYS A 216 4.57 -22.78 29.84
C LYS A 216 3.36 -23.26 29.06
N PRO A 217 2.36 -23.92 29.69
CA PRO A 217 1.17 -24.39 28.99
C PRO A 217 0.39 -23.18 28.48
N ILE A 218 -0.12 -23.30 27.25
CA ILE A 218 -1.02 -22.31 26.65
C ILE A 218 -2.45 -22.68 27.07
N PRO A 219 -3.15 -21.86 27.87
CA PRO A 219 -4.47 -22.21 28.38
C PRO A 219 -5.46 -22.55 27.25
N GLY A 220 -6.14 -23.70 27.39
CA GLY A 220 -7.16 -24.16 26.43
C GLY A 220 -6.61 -24.74 25.11
N ALA A 221 -5.29 -24.70 24.88
CA ALA A 221 -4.70 -25.26 23.67
C ALA A 221 -4.47 -26.77 23.82
N THR A 222 -5.52 -27.55 23.66
CA THR A 222 -5.51 -29.02 23.79
C THR A 222 -5.84 -29.77 22.51
N GLU A 223 -6.18 -29.05 21.44
CA GLU A 223 -6.51 -29.62 20.13
C GLU A 223 -5.25 -30.07 19.36
N PRO A 224 -5.37 -31.00 18.40
CA PRO A 224 -4.25 -31.43 17.55
C PRO A 224 -3.75 -30.34 16.61
N THR A 225 -4.47 -29.23 16.47
CA THR A 225 -4.06 -28.08 15.69
C THR A 225 -3.94 -26.83 16.55
N PHE A 226 -2.95 -25.99 16.28
CA PHE A 226 -2.79 -24.71 16.94
C PHE A 226 -2.32 -23.64 15.95
N THR A 227 -3.02 -22.50 15.93
CA THR A 227 -2.63 -21.34 15.13
C THR A 227 -1.99 -20.30 16.05
N PRO A 228 -0.67 -20.05 15.95
CA PRO A 228 0.01 -19.08 16.80
C PRO A 228 -0.57 -17.67 16.62
N THR A 229 -0.67 -16.94 17.73
CA THR A 229 -1.10 -15.54 17.76
C THR A 229 0.11 -14.62 17.98
N PRO A 230 -0.05 -13.28 17.90
CA PRO A 230 1.03 -12.35 18.20
C PRO A 230 1.69 -12.59 19.57
N ALA A 231 0.93 -13.10 20.56
CA ALA A 231 1.44 -13.44 21.89
C ALA A 231 2.53 -14.53 21.89
N GLN A 232 2.56 -15.42 20.89
CA GLN A 232 3.57 -16.47 20.78
C GLN A 232 4.79 -16.05 19.96
N ARG A 233 4.85 -14.82 19.44
CA ARG A 233 5.98 -14.37 18.61
C ARG A 233 7.32 -14.52 19.29
N LYS A 234 8.33 -14.90 18.50
CA LYS A 234 9.72 -15.13 18.93
C LYS A 234 9.88 -16.27 19.97
N THR A 235 8.81 -16.95 20.36
CA THR A 235 8.84 -18.12 21.24
C THR A 235 8.91 -19.41 20.42
N ARG A 236 9.41 -20.49 21.02
CA ARG A 236 9.31 -21.84 20.45
C ARG A 236 8.13 -22.55 21.09
N LEU A 237 7.44 -23.35 20.28
CA LEU A 237 6.29 -24.14 20.70
C LEU A 237 6.69 -25.61 20.87
N SER A 238 6.00 -26.31 21.75
CA SER A 238 6.09 -27.76 21.92
C SER A 238 4.74 -28.30 22.36
N VAL A 239 4.50 -29.59 22.16
CA VAL A 239 3.31 -30.27 22.69
C VAL A 239 3.77 -31.33 23.68
N VAL A 240 3.07 -31.42 24.81
CA VAL A 240 3.14 -32.55 25.73
C VAL A 240 1.93 -33.43 25.48
N VAL A 241 2.16 -34.73 25.34
CA VAL A 241 1.14 -35.75 25.17
C VAL A 241 1.13 -36.62 26.42
N THR A 242 -0.04 -36.78 27.03
CA THR A 242 -0.28 -37.71 28.14
C THR A 242 -1.14 -38.86 27.63
N ALA A 243 -0.63 -40.08 27.67
CA ALA A 243 -1.28 -41.28 27.20
C ALA A 243 -1.74 -42.14 28.40
N ARG A 244 -3.03 -42.50 28.43
CA ARG A 244 -3.63 -43.25 29.53
C ARG A 244 -4.14 -44.61 29.07
N SER A 245 -3.75 -45.65 29.78
CA SER A 245 -4.30 -46.99 29.61
C SER A 245 -4.66 -47.59 30.96
N LYS A 246 -5.78 -48.30 31.03
CA LYS A 246 -6.30 -48.83 32.29
C LYS A 246 -5.33 -49.87 32.89
N GLY A 247 -4.90 -49.65 34.13
CA GLY A 247 -3.94 -50.53 34.82
C GLY A 247 -2.47 -50.24 34.49
N TYR A 248 -2.19 -49.11 33.84
CA TYR A 248 -0.85 -48.63 33.55
C TYR A 248 -0.65 -47.24 34.17
N VAL A 249 0.59 -46.91 34.51
CA VAL A 249 1.01 -45.54 34.80
C VAL A 249 0.92 -44.72 33.51
N ASP A 250 0.42 -43.48 33.62
CA ASP A 250 0.31 -42.54 32.50
C ASP A 250 1.67 -42.36 31.79
N GLY A 251 1.68 -42.53 30.47
CA GLY A 251 2.82 -42.23 29.61
C GLY A 251 2.88 -40.75 29.29
N ILE A 252 4.08 -40.16 29.30
CA ILE A 252 4.28 -38.75 28.96
C ILE A 252 5.41 -38.61 27.95
N ALA A 253 5.12 -37.95 26.83
CA ALA A 253 6.09 -37.63 25.79
C ALA A 253 5.92 -36.19 25.34
N SER A 254 7.01 -35.59 24.85
CA SER A 254 7.01 -34.22 24.34
C SER A 254 7.58 -34.16 22.94
N THR A 255 7.04 -33.27 22.12
CA THR A 255 7.61 -33.00 20.79
C THR A 255 8.97 -32.30 20.94
N PRO A 256 9.87 -32.43 19.96
CA PRO A 256 10.93 -31.45 19.76
C PRO A 256 10.33 -30.03 19.67
N ARG A 257 11.08 -29.03 20.13
CA ARG A 257 10.64 -27.63 20.05
C ARG A 257 10.62 -27.14 18.60
N SER A 258 9.56 -26.46 18.21
CA SER A 258 9.44 -25.80 16.90
C SER A 258 10.56 -24.77 16.68
N ARG A 259 10.67 -24.26 15.45
CA ARG A 259 11.36 -22.99 15.18
C ARG A 259 10.65 -21.86 15.94
N LYS A 260 11.36 -20.74 16.17
CA LYS A 260 10.74 -19.56 16.78
C LYS A 260 9.61 -19.06 15.88
N VAL A 261 8.45 -18.75 16.48
CA VAL A 261 7.30 -18.21 15.76
C VAL A 261 7.68 -16.88 15.10
N GLN A 262 7.62 -16.86 13.77
CA GLN A 262 7.88 -15.70 12.92
C GLN A 262 6.64 -14.80 12.84
N PRO A 263 6.78 -13.55 12.37
CA PRO A 263 5.61 -12.77 11.99
C PRO A 263 4.82 -13.47 10.87
N GLY A 264 3.51 -13.28 10.87
CA GLY A 264 2.65 -13.67 9.75
C GLY A 264 2.90 -12.79 8.52
N THR A 265 2.26 -13.12 7.40
CA THR A 265 2.31 -12.29 6.18
C THR A 265 0.91 -11.80 5.81
N LEU A 266 0.84 -10.54 5.37
CA LEU A 266 -0.36 -9.98 4.78
C LEU A 266 -0.30 -10.20 3.26
N VAL A 267 -1.46 -10.41 2.64
CA VAL A 267 -1.62 -10.38 1.18
C VAL A 267 -2.60 -9.28 0.80
N ALA A 268 -2.39 -8.67 -0.36
CA ALA A 268 -3.31 -7.67 -0.90
C ALA A 268 -4.40 -8.37 -1.72
N ALA A 269 -5.63 -8.39 -1.20
CA ALA A 269 -6.80 -8.87 -1.91
C ALA A 269 -7.27 -7.86 -2.98
N ALA A 270 -7.04 -6.56 -2.75
CA ALA A 270 -7.26 -5.50 -3.73
C ALA A 270 -6.25 -4.36 -3.55
N ALA A 271 -5.68 -3.87 -4.65
CA ALA A 271 -4.78 -2.73 -4.63
C ALA A 271 -5.54 -1.39 -4.43
N PRO A 272 -4.86 -0.34 -3.96
CA PRO A 272 -5.40 1.02 -3.95
C PRO A 272 -5.74 1.48 -5.38
N ALA A 273 -6.88 2.15 -5.53
CA ALA A 273 -7.35 2.69 -6.81
C ALA A 273 -7.48 4.21 -6.72
N LEU A 274 -7.11 4.90 -7.80
CA LEU A 274 -7.18 6.36 -7.91
C LEU A 274 -8.39 6.79 -8.72
N GLU A 275 -9.06 7.85 -8.28
CA GLU A 275 -10.20 8.46 -8.96
C GLU A 275 -10.04 9.98 -9.04
N GLY A 276 -10.66 10.59 -10.04
CA GLY A 276 -10.64 12.04 -10.28
C GLY A 276 -9.94 12.44 -11.58
N THR A 277 -10.02 13.73 -11.91
CA THR A 277 -9.40 14.30 -13.11
C THR A 277 -7.95 14.65 -12.84
N VAL A 278 -7.04 14.18 -13.70
CA VAL A 278 -5.59 14.34 -13.52
C VAL A 278 -5.11 15.67 -14.10
N ARG A 279 -5.49 16.78 -13.45
CA ARG A 279 -5.22 18.16 -13.89
C ARG A 279 -4.90 19.08 -12.71
N VAL A 280 -4.06 20.09 -12.91
CA VAL A 280 -3.80 21.13 -11.90
C VAL A 280 -5.10 21.76 -11.40
N ALA A 281 -5.17 21.97 -10.09
CA ALA A 281 -6.33 22.42 -9.34
C ALA A 281 -7.48 21.39 -9.22
N GLU A 282 -7.38 20.21 -9.80
CA GLU A 282 -8.28 19.10 -9.48
C GLU A 282 -7.81 18.32 -8.25
N THR A 283 -8.67 17.48 -7.70
CA THR A 283 -8.34 16.61 -6.56
C THR A 283 -8.46 15.16 -6.97
N LEU A 284 -7.41 14.39 -6.72
CA LEU A 284 -7.46 12.93 -6.81
C LEU A 284 -7.88 12.35 -5.46
N THR A 285 -8.62 11.26 -5.50
CA THR A 285 -8.96 10.43 -4.34
C THR A 285 -8.36 9.04 -4.48
N THR A 286 -8.03 8.40 -3.36
CA THR A 286 -7.53 7.01 -3.35
C THR A 286 -8.33 6.14 -2.40
N SER A 287 -8.61 4.91 -2.83
CA SER A 287 -9.04 3.84 -1.91
C SER A 287 -7.86 3.36 -1.06
N ARG A 288 -8.14 2.63 0.04
CA ARG A 288 -7.12 2.06 0.94
C ARG A 288 -6.68 0.64 0.54
N GLY A 289 -7.26 0.05 -0.51
CA GLY A 289 -7.09 -1.37 -0.82
C GLY A 289 -7.80 -2.29 0.18
N ALA A 290 -7.63 -3.61 -0.01
CA ALA A 290 -8.14 -4.66 0.86
C ALA A 290 -7.04 -5.69 1.11
N PHE A 291 -6.96 -6.21 2.35
CA PHE A 291 -5.86 -7.07 2.81
C PHE A 291 -6.38 -8.29 3.54
N GLU A 292 -5.69 -9.41 3.38
CA GLU A 292 -5.98 -10.67 4.06
C GLU A 292 -4.74 -11.19 4.82
N PRO A 293 -4.87 -11.54 6.11
CA PRO A 293 -5.98 -11.16 6.98
C PRO A 293 -6.15 -9.62 7.07
N ALA A 294 -7.31 -9.15 7.52
CA ALA A 294 -7.61 -7.72 7.57
C ALA A 294 -6.53 -6.92 8.32
N ALA A 295 -6.05 -5.81 7.77
CA ALA A 295 -5.10 -4.96 8.49
C ALA A 295 -5.76 -4.28 9.70
N ASP A 296 -5.00 -4.04 10.77
CA ASP A 296 -5.46 -3.27 11.92
C ASP A 296 -5.47 -1.77 11.59
N SER A 297 -4.53 -1.32 10.76
CA SER A 297 -4.47 0.05 10.26
C SER A 297 -3.84 0.14 8.87
N THR A 298 -4.14 1.23 8.17
CA THR A 298 -3.51 1.58 6.89
C THR A 298 -3.11 3.05 6.88
N THR A 299 -1.95 3.35 6.29
CA THR A 299 -1.49 4.72 6.03
C THR A 299 -1.33 4.93 4.53
N VAL A 300 -1.49 6.17 4.08
CA VAL A 300 -1.40 6.56 2.67
C VAL A 300 -0.31 7.61 2.52
N GLN A 301 0.55 7.42 1.52
CA GLN A 301 1.51 8.42 1.04
C GLN A 301 1.31 8.59 -0.47
N TRP A 302 1.11 9.83 -0.93
CA TRP A 302 1.06 10.13 -2.35
C TRP A 302 2.47 10.31 -2.93
N LEU A 303 2.65 9.91 -4.19
CA LEU A 303 3.93 10.02 -4.89
C LEU A 303 3.75 10.66 -6.26
N ALA A 304 4.78 11.40 -6.68
CA ALA A 304 4.94 11.96 -8.02
C ALA A 304 6.16 11.29 -8.67
N ASP A 305 5.96 10.64 -9.81
CA ASP A 305 6.99 9.89 -10.54
C ASP A 305 7.78 8.89 -9.68
N GLY A 306 7.13 8.32 -8.65
CA GLY A 306 7.72 7.36 -7.71
C GLY A 306 8.32 7.97 -6.45
N GLU A 307 8.46 9.30 -6.39
CA GLU A 307 9.00 10.03 -5.24
C GLU A 307 7.90 10.53 -4.30
N PRO A 308 8.06 10.43 -2.96
CA PRO A 308 7.07 10.91 -2.01
C PRO A 308 6.81 12.42 -2.14
N ILE A 309 5.55 12.81 -2.21
CA ILE A 309 5.15 14.22 -2.10
C ILE A 309 5.09 14.57 -0.61
N GLU A 310 5.92 15.51 -0.17
CA GLU A 310 6.04 15.89 1.24
C GLU A 310 4.69 16.32 1.83
N GLY A 311 4.34 15.76 3.00
CA GLY A 311 3.08 16.04 3.70
C GLY A 311 1.81 15.49 3.05
N ALA A 312 1.90 14.94 1.82
CA ALA A 312 0.75 14.43 1.10
C ALA A 312 0.35 13.03 1.60
N THR A 313 -0.43 13.02 2.68
CA THR A 313 -0.99 11.83 3.30
C THR A 313 -2.52 11.86 3.28
N GLY A 314 -3.15 10.72 3.55
CA GLY A 314 -4.62 10.60 3.57
C GLY A 314 -5.22 10.31 2.20
N ASN A 315 -6.55 10.38 2.10
CA ASN A 315 -7.30 9.85 0.95
C ASN A 315 -7.49 10.84 -0.21
N ARG A 316 -6.96 12.06 -0.11
CA ARG A 316 -7.14 13.13 -1.10
C ARG A 316 -5.81 13.82 -1.40
N LEU A 317 -5.56 14.13 -2.67
CA LEU A 317 -4.43 14.95 -3.12
C LEU A 317 -4.94 16.05 -4.06
N LYS A 318 -4.76 17.31 -3.67
CA LYS A 318 -4.95 18.45 -4.58
C LYS A 318 -3.74 18.55 -5.50
N LEU A 319 -3.97 18.54 -6.81
CA LEU A 319 -2.91 18.67 -7.81
C LEU A 319 -2.48 20.13 -7.93
N THR A 320 -1.22 20.42 -7.63
CA THR A 320 -0.65 21.76 -7.66
C THR A 320 0.16 21.97 -8.96
N PRO A 321 0.49 23.22 -9.33
CA PRO A 321 1.34 23.49 -10.49
C PRO A 321 2.71 22.79 -10.44
N GLY A 322 3.25 22.53 -9.23
CA GLY A 322 4.52 21.82 -9.05
C GLY A 322 4.46 20.33 -9.39
N LEU A 323 3.26 19.77 -9.54
CA LEU A 323 3.02 18.38 -9.93
C LEU A 323 2.72 18.23 -11.42
N MET A 324 2.77 19.32 -12.20
CA MET A 324 2.53 19.28 -13.64
C MET A 324 3.48 18.29 -14.31
N ASP A 325 2.96 17.58 -15.30
CA ASP A 325 3.66 16.53 -16.06
C ASP A 325 4.07 15.29 -15.25
N ALA A 326 3.95 15.28 -13.93
CA ALA A 326 4.22 14.10 -13.11
C ALA A 326 3.12 13.05 -13.27
N ARG A 327 3.47 11.77 -13.09
CA ARG A 327 2.50 10.69 -12.87
C ARG A 327 2.27 10.49 -11.38
N ILE A 328 1.02 10.41 -10.97
CA ILE A 328 0.66 10.27 -9.56
C ILE A 328 0.37 8.81 -9.23
N THR A 329 0.84 8.37 -8.07
CA THR A 329 0.46 7.09 -7.44
C THR A 329 0.11 7.32 -5.96
N SER A 330 -0.65 6.40 -5.37
CA SER A 330 -0.78 6.29 -3.93
C SER A 330 -0.09 5.02 -3.44
N ARG A 331 0.73 5.13 -2.39
CA ARG A 331 1.33 4.00 -1.67
C ARG A 331 0.59 3.82 -0.35
N VAL A 332 0.06 2.63 -0.15
CA VAL A 332 -0.61 2.24 1.09
C VAL A 332 0.27 1.26 1.85
N THR A 333 0.52 1.55 3.12
CA THR A 333 1.17 0.64 4.06
C THR A 333 0.11 0.06 4.99
N ALA A 334 -0.05 -1.26 4.98
CA ALA A 334 -0.95 -2.01 5.82
C ALA A 334 -0.17 -2.66 6.98
N VAL A 335 -0.71 -2.50 8.19
CA VAL A 335 -0.10 -3.01 9.43
C VAL A 335 -1.10 -3.86 10.17
N ARG A 336 -0.65 -5.03 10.63
CA ARG A 336 -1.39 -5.91 11.55
C ARG A 336 -0.45 -6.43 12.62
N GLU A 337 -0.88 -6.42 13.88
CA GLU A 337 -0.04 -6.84 14.99
C GLU A 337 0.47 -8.27 14.77
N GLY A 338 1.79 -8.43 14.83
CA GLY A 338 2.44 -9.71 14.67
C GLY A 338 2.56 -10.22 13.24
N TYR A 339 2.25 -9.39 12.24
CA TYR A 339 2.50 -9.63 10.83
C TYR A 339 3.65 -8.74 10.34
N HIS A 340 4.22 -9.07 9.18
CA HIS A 340 5.04 -8.14 8.42
C HIS A 340 4.17 -7.06 7.79
N ASP A 341 4.63 -5.81 7.84
CA ASP A 341 3.99 -4.70 7.12
C ASP A 341 3.99 -4.99 5.62
N LEU A 342 2.89 -4.67 4.96
CA LEU A 342 2.74 -4.80 3.52
C LEU A 342 2.55 -3.44 2.87
N VAL A 343 3.34 -3.16 1.85
CA VAL A 343 3.27 -1.90 1.08
C VAL A 343 2.76 -2.21 -0.32
N VAL A 344 1.66 -1.55 -0.71
CA VAL A 344 1.05 -1.69 -2.04
C VAL A 344 0.92 -0.32 -2.68
N THR A 345 1.32 -0.19 -3.95
CA THR A 345 1.21 1.06 -4.71
C THR A 345 0.13 0.93 -5.77
N SER A 346 -0.69 1.97 -5.96
CA SER A 346 -1.68 2.03 -7.02
C SER A 346 -1.03 2.01 -8.41
N PRO A 347 -1.77 1.67 -9.46
CA PRO A 347 -1.38 2.04 -10.81
C PRO A 347 -1.14 3.55 -10.92
N ALA A 348 -0.20 3.94 -11.79
CA ALA A 348 0.12 5.34 -12.05
C ALA A 348 -0.94 6.00 -12.93
N THR A 349 -1.26 7.26 -12.65
CA THR A 349 -2.13 8.07 -13.51
C THR A 349 -1.47 8.39 -14.85
N GLU A 350 -2.23 9.01 -15.76
CA GLU A 350 -1.66 9.86 -16.81
C GLU A 350 -0.87 11.03 -16.21
N ARG A 351 -0.14 11.76 -17.04
CA ARG A 351 0.60 12.95 -16.59
C ARG A 351 -0.38 14.06 -16.21
N VAL A 352 -0.09 14.79 -15.14
CA VAL A 352 -0.92 15.92 -14.69
C VAL A 352 -0.96 17.01 -15.75
N ALA A 353 -2.15 17.20 -16.34
CA ALA A 353 -2.39 18.24 -17.34
C ALA A 353 -2.46 19.64 -16.72
N PRO A 354 -2.19 20.70 -17.51
CA PRO A 354 -2.43 22.08 -17.08
C PRO A 354 -3.90 22.32 -16.70
N GLY A 355 -4.09 23.19 -15.71
CA GLY A 355 -5.37 23.73 -15.30
C GLY A 355 -6.06 24.46 -16.45
N ARG A 356 -7.37 24.70 -16.31
CA ARG A 356 -8.16 25.42 -17.32
C ARG A 356 -8.50 26.80 -16.82
N ILE A 357 -8.29 27.80 -17.67
CA ILE A 357 -8.82 29.14 -17.48
C ILE A 357 -10.26 29.13 -18.01
N VAL A 358 -11.19 29.68 -17.24
CA VAL A 358 -12.62 29.79 -17.54
C VAL A 358 -12.97 31.28 -17.54
N LEU A 359 -13.53 31.73 -18.65
CA LEU A 359 -13.99 33.10 -18.85
C LEU A 359 -15.52 33.13 -18.74
N ASP A 360 -16.07 34.17 -18.12
CA ASP A 360 -17.51 34.44 -18.13
C ASP A 360 -17.86 35.33 -19.32
N GLU A 361 -17.20 36.49 -19.38
CA GLU A 361 -17.38 37.48 -20.43
C GLU A 361 -16.06 37.67 -21.20
N PRO A 362 -16.06 37.53 -22.53
CA PRO A 362 -14.88 37.80 -23.34
C PRO A 362 -14.62 39.30 -23.46
N TRP A 363 -13.36 39.67 -23.71
CA TRP A 363 -13.00 41.05 -24.01
C TRP A 363 -13.64 41.52 -25.31
N ARG A 364 -13.92 42.82 -25.39
CA ARG A 364 -14.45 43.47 -26.60
C ARG A 364 -13.62 44.70 -26.93
N LEU A 365 -13.53 45.03 -28.22
CA LEU A 365 -12.83 46.22 -28.69
C LEU A 365 -13.86 47.23 -29.20
N GLY A 366 -13.88 48.40 -28.57
CA GLY A 366 -14.72 49.53 -28.97
C GLY A 366 -13.90 50.71 -29.50
N GLY A 367 -14.61 51.66 -30.10
CA GLY A 367 -14.04 52.89 -30.66
C GLY A 367 -14.02 52.92 -32.19
N ASN A 368 -13.99 54.13 -32.75
CA ASN A 368 -13.93 54.33 -34.19
C ASN A 368 -12.48 54.27 -34.68
N PRO A 369 -12.11 53.39 -35.62
CA PRO A 369 -10.77 53.33 -36.21
C PRO A 369 -10.49 54.54 -37.11
N ALA A 370 -10.18 55.69 -36.51
CA ALA A 370 -9.83 56.92 -37.21
C ALA A 370 -8.62 57.62 -36.57
N ARG A 371 -7.78 58.24 -37.40
CA ARG A 371 -6.56 58.94 -36.97
C ARG A 371 -6.90 60.01 -35.92
N GLY A 372 -6.30 59.87 -34.74
CA GLY A 372 -6.49 60.77 -33.60
C GLY A 372 -7.52 60.28 -32.58
N GLU A 373 -8.39 59.35 -32.98
CA GLU A 373 -9.34 58.66 -32.10
C GLU A 373 -8.64 57.57 -31.27
N ARG A 374 -9.39 56.99 -30.33
CA ARG A 374 -8.92 55.96 -29.41
C ARG A 374 -9.73 54.68 -29.58
N LEU A 375 -9.03 53.56 -29.70
CA LEU A 375 -9.58 52.24 -29.47
C LEU A 375 -9.46 51.89 -27.99
N GLU A 376 -10.51 51.27 -27.44
CA GLU A 376 -10.61 50.95 -26.02
C GLU A 376 -11.13 49.52 -25.84
N VAL A 377 -10.42 48.75 -25.03
CA VAL A 377 -10.78 47.39 -24.67
C VAL A 377 -11.75 47.46 -23.50
N GLU A 378 -12.92 46.86 -23.67
CA GLU A 378 -13.82 46.52 -22.58
C GLU A 378 -13.29 45.24 -21.92
N PRO A 379 -12.87 45.29 -20.64
CA PRO A 379 -12.31 44.13 -19.96
C PRO A 379 -13.31 42.97 -19.88
N GLY A 380 -12.84 41.76 -20.17
CA GLY A 380 -13.55 40.53 -19.86
C GLY A 380 -13.40 40.12 -18.39
N THR A 381 -14.11 39.06 -17.99
CA THR A 381 -14.09 38.53 -16.61
C THR A 381 -13.58 37.09 -16.60
N VAL A 382 -12.56 36.81 -15.78
CA VAL A 382 -12.03 35.46 -15.53
C VAL A 382 -12.69 34.89 -14.27
N VAL A 383 -13.37 33.75 -14.39
CA VAL A 383 -14.04 33.09 -13.25
C VAL A 383 -13.07 32.17 -12.51
N THR A 384 -12.24 31.46 -13.24
CA THR A 384 -11.29 30.52 -12.65
C THR A 384 -10.09 30.43 -13.56
N PRO A 385 -8.88 30.68 -13.06
CA PRO A 385 -8.55 31.18 -11.74
C PRO A 385 -8.71 32.70 -11.59
N GLU A 386 -9.19 33.17 -10.44
CA GLU A 386 -9.45 34.60 -10.17
C GLU A 386 -8.17 35.48 -10.19
N ASP A 387 -7.03 34.90 -9.84
CA ASP A 387 -5.70 35.54 -9.85
C ASP A 387 -4.94 35.28 -11.16
N ALA A 388 -5.64 35.03 -12.28
CA ALA A 388 -5.01 35.02 -13.59
C ALA A 388 -4.48 36.42 -13.95
N GLU A 389 -3.29 36.46 -14.55
CA GLU A 389 -2.70 37.68 -15.08
C GLU A 389 -3.23 37.92 -16.50
N VAL A 390 -3.57 39.18 -16.80
CA VAL A 390 -4.07 39.59 -18.11
C VAL A 390 -3.11 40.62 -18.70
N THR A 391 -2.59 40.35 -19.89
CA THR A 391 -1.72 41.28 -20.63
C THR A 391 -2.37 41.69 -21.94
N TYR A 392 -2.03 42.91 -22.40
CA TYR A 392 -2.58 43.50 -23.62
C TYR A 392 -1.43 43.94 -24.52
N THR A 393 -1.39 43.41 -25.74
CA THR A 393 -0.38 43.74 -26.74
C THR A 393 -1.07 44.32 -27.98
N TRP A 394 -0.87 45.61 -28.25
CA TRP A 394 -1.44 46.23 -29.44
C TRP A 394 -0.70 45.80 -30.70
N LEU A 395 -1.45 45.47 -31.74
CA LEU A 395 -0.98 44.97 -33.02
C LEU A 395 -1.30 45.95 -34.16
N ARG A 396 -0.37 46.09 -35.11
CA ARG A 396 -0.56 46.78 -36.40
C ARG A 396 -0.25 45.81 -37.53
N ASP A 397 -1.24 45.55 -38.38
CA ASP A 397 -1.19 44.50 -39.42
C ASP A 397 -0.64 43.17 -38.87
N GLY A 398 -1.12 42.76 -37.69
CA GLY A 398 -0.73 41.52 -37.00
C GLY A 398 0.62 41.54 -36.28
N LYS A 399 1.34 42.67 -36.23
CA LYS A 399 2.64 42.78 -35.55
C LYS A 399 2.56 43.66 -34.30
N PRO A 400 3.21 43.29 -33.18
CA PRO A 400 3.27 44.11 -31.98
C PRO A 400 3.75 45.53 -32.24
N VAL A 401 3.12 46.50 -31.56
CA VAL A 401 3.53 47.90 -31.56
C VAL A 401 4.31 48.17 -30.26
N ASP A 402 5.60 48.42 -30.39
CA ASP A 402 6.49 48.62 -29.24
C ASP A 402 6.00 49.72 -28.28
N GLY A 403 6.08 49.44 -26.98
CA GLY A 403 5.73 50.38 -25.91
C GLY A 403 4.25 50.75 -25.86
N ARG A 404 3.37 49.94 -26.46
CA ARG A 404 1.92 50.13 -26.44
C ARG A 404 1.24 48.93 -25.78
N ASP A 405 1.00 49.08 -24.49
CA ASP A 405 0.31 48.14 -23.62
C ASP A 405 -0.94 48.78 -22.99
N GLY A 406 -1.74 47.93 -22.33
CA GLY A 406 -2.94 48.34 -21.61
C GLY A 406 -4.19 48.50 -22.47
N LEU A 407 -5.28 48.92 -21.83
CA LEU A 407 -6.64 48.86 -22.37
C LEU A 407 -6.94 49.87 -23.50
N ARG A 408 -6.01 50.77 -23.82
CA ARG A 408 -6.30 51.97 -24.64
C ARG A 408 -5.19 52.25 -25.63
N TYR A 409 -5.58 52.51 -26.88
CA TYR A 409 -4.65 52.85 -27.96
C TYR A 409 -5.14 54.03 -28.79
N ARG A 410 -4.33 55.09 -28.87
CA ARG A 410 -4.62 56.25 -29.70
C ARG A 410 -3.99 56.09 -31.08
N LEU A 411 -4.82 56.18 -32.12
CA LEU A 411 -4.44 55.95 -33.50
C LEU A 411 -3.61 57.12 -34.06
N GLY A 412 -2.36 56.83 -34.41
CA GLY A 412 -1.41 57.78 -34.98
C GLY A 412 -1.42 57.80 -36.51
N THR A 413 -0.48 58.55 -37.09
CA THR A 413 -0.29 58.60 -38.56
C THR A 413 0.17 57.26 -39.13
N ALA A 414 1.02 56.52 -38.40
CA ALA A 414 1.51 55.21 -38.81
C ALA A 414 0.41 54.14 -38.90
N ASP A 415 -0.75 54.39 -38.29
CA ASP A 415 -1.87 53.45 -38.29
C ASP A 415 -2.81 53.67 -39.49
N VAL A 416 -2.75 54.82 -40.17
CA VAL A 416 -3.64 55.14 -41.30
C VAL A 416 -3.52 54.08 -42.41
N GLY A 417 -4.66 53.51 -42.81
CA GLY A 417 -4.73 52.41 -43.78
C GLY A 417 -4.31 51.03 -43.23
N ARG A 418 -3.86 50.96 -41.98
CA ARG A 418 -3.46 49.72 -41.29
C ARG A 418 -4.63 49.16 -40.49
N LEU A 419 -4.68 47.84 -40.37
CA LEU A 419 -5.60 47.18 -39.45
C LEU A 419 -4.95 47.15 -38.07
N VAL A 420 -5.62 47.72 -37.08
CA VAL A 420 -5.16 47.70 -35.69
C VAL A 420 -5.96 46.66 -34.93
N ALA A 421 -5.29 45.89 -34.09
CA ALA A 421 -5.90 44.89 -33.23
C ALA A 421 -5.23 44.93 -31.86
N VAL A 422 -5.79 44.20 -30.90
CA VAL A 422 -5.15 43.95 -29.60
C VAL A 422 -5.20 42.46 -29.31
N GLU A 423 -4.06 41.90 -28.95
CA GLU A 423 -3.95 40.55 -28.41
C GLU A 423 -4.07 40.62 -26.89
N VAL A 424 -5.05 39.90 -26.35
CA VAL A 424 -5.29 39.74 -24.93
C VAL A 424 -4.81 38.35 -24.54
N GLU A 425 -3.81 38.27 -23.67
CA GLU A 425 -3.30 37.00 -23.14
C GLU A 425 -3.68 36.88 -21.66
N VAL A 426 -4.30 35.75 -21.31
CA VAL A 426 -4.66 35.39 -19.94
C VAL A 426 -3.82 34.20 -19.52
N SER A 427 -2.99 34.38 -18.50
CA SER A 427 -2.06 33.36 -18.05
C SER A 427 -2.07 33.18 -16.54
N ARG A 428 -1.76 31.96 -16.09
CA ARG A 428 -1.47 31.68 -14.69
C ARG A 428 -0.55 30.47 -14.63
N ARG A 429 0.45 30.51 -13.74
CA ARG A 429 1.33 29.36 -13.50
C ARG A 429 0.49 28.11 -13.19
N GLY A 430 0.70 27.04 -13.94
CA GLY A 430 -0.06 25.80 -13.76
C GLY A 430 -1.23 25.62 -14.72
N TYR A 431 -1.61 26.64 -15.49
CA TYR A 431 -2.80 26.66 -16.34
C TYR A 431 -2.42 26.83 -17.80
N ALA A 432 -3.26 26.32 -18.70
CA ALA A 432 -3.13 26.58 -20.13
C ALA A 432 -3.47 28.05 -20.41
N THR A 433 -2.55 28.79 -21.03
CA THR A 433 -2.75 30.17 -21.47
C THR A 433 -3.89 30.27 -22.46
N GLN A 434 -4.72 31.30 -22.33
CA GLN A 434 -5.73 31.67 -23.32
C GLN A 434 -5.35 32.98 -24.00
N THR A 435 -5.59 33.06 -25.30
CA THR A 435 -5.29 34.24 -26.12
C THR A 435 -6.52 34.62 -26.95
N GLN A 436 -6.85 35.90 -26.97
CA GLN A 436 -7.92 36.47 -27.79
C GLN A 436 -7.36 37.64 -28.60
N VAL A 437 -7.56 37.63 -29.91
CA VAL A 437 -7.22 38.78 -30.77
C VAL A 437 -8.50 39.53 -31.12
N LEU A 438 -8.55 40.81 -30.77
CA LEU A 438 -9.67 41.70 -31.06
C LEU A 438 -9.24 42.68 -32.16
N GLU A 439 -9.82 42.54 -33.34
CA GLU A 439 -9.53 43.41 -34.47
C GLU A 439 -10.49 44.60 -34.52
N ALA A 440 -9.97 45.77 -34.91
CA ALA A 440 -10.79 46.93 -35.20
C ALA A 440 -11.77 46.64 -36.36
N GLU A 441 -12.95 47.25 -36.34
CA GLU A 441 -14.03 47.03 -37.32
C GLU A 441 -13.57 47.24 -38.78
N HIS A 442 -12.66 48.20 -38.99
CA HIS A 442 -12.07 48.48 -40.28
C HIS A 442 -10.67 49.08 -40.13
N ARG A 443 -9.97 49.26 -41.26
CA ARG A 443 -8.67 49.93 -41.32
C ARG A 443 -8.79 51.38 -40.84
N THR A 444 -7.73 51.89 -40.22
CA THR A 444 -7.73 53.24 -39.67
C THR A 444 -7.93 54.28 -40.76
N THR A 445 -8.98 55.08 -40.62
CA THR A 445 -9.33 56.15 -41.55
C THR A 445 -8.66 57.47 -41.20
N THR A 446 -8.62 58.41 -42.13
CA THR A 446 -8.17 59.79 -41.88
C THR A 446 -9.09 60.78 -42.57
N THR A 447 -9.21 61.98 -42.04
CA THR A 447 -9.95 63.06 -42.69
C THR A 447 -9.12 63.69 -43.81
N SER A 448 -9.80 64.21 -44.82
CA SER A 448 -9.18 64.96 -45.90
C SER A 448 -9.60 66.42 -45.91
N ARG A 449 -8.80 67.25 -46.57
CA ARG A 449 -9.11 68.64 -46.94
C ARG A 449 -9.01 68.75 -48.45
N THR A 450 -10.11 69.15 -49.09
CA THR A 450 -10.09 69.55 -50.49
C THR A 450 -9.93 71.06 -50.56
N THR A 451 -9.09 71.53 -51.48
CA THR A 451 -9.01 72.93 -51.90
C THR A 451 -9.08 72.98 -53.42
N ALA A 452 -9.70 74.03 -53.95
CA ALA A 452 -9.79 74.24 -55.38
C ALA A 452 -9.46 75.70 -55.73
N GLU A 453 -8.73 75.88 -56.83
CA GLU A 453 -8.46 77.20 -57.41
C GLU A 453 -9.09 77.29 -58.79
N ALA A 454 -9.93 78.30 -59.00
CA ALA A 454 -10.60 78.54 -60.29
C ALA A 454 -9.88 79.59 -61.12
N ARG A 455 -9.61 79.27 -62.39
CA ARG A 455 -9.06 80.20 -63.39
C ARG A 455 -9.96 80.23 -64.61
N VAL A 456 -10.37 81.41 -65.05
CA VAL A 456 -11.17 81.58 -66.27
C VAL A 456 -10.23 81.56 -67.48
N LYS A 457 -10.48 80.65 -68.42
CA LYS A 457 -9.79 80.57 -69.71
C LYS A 457 -10.78 80.93 -70.82
N MET A 458 -10.55 82.06 -71.47
CA MET A 458 -11.26 82.44 -72.69
C MET A 458 -10.60 81.77 -73.88
N VAL A 459 -11.41 81.19 -74.77
CA VAL A 459 -10.95 80.57 -76.02
C VAL A 459 -11.84 81.13 -77.12
N ASP A 460 -11.30 82.02 -77.94
CA ASP A 460 -11.99 82.47 -79.14
C ASP A 460 -11.80 81.43 -80.25
N LYS A 461 -12.90 80.85 -80.71
CA LYS A 461 -12.94 79.93 -81.85
C LYS A 461 -13.57 80.58 -83.09
N GLY A 462 -13.83 81.88 -83.04
CA GLY A 462 -14.47 82.64 -84.10
C GLY A 462 -13.48 83.17 -85.13
N THR A 463 -14.01 83.96 -86.05
CA THR A 463 -13.20 84.76 -86.99
C THR A 463 -13.24 86.22 -86.56
N ARG A 464 -12.34 87.05 -87.09
CA ARG A 464 -12.28 88.50 -86.78
C ARG A 464 -13.62 89.24 -86.99
N ARG A 465 -14.53 88.72 -87.81
CA ARG A 465 -15.87 89.28 -88.09
C ARG A 465 -17.01 88.65 -87.27
N LYS A 466 -16.77 87.50 -86.62
CA LYS A 466 -17.75 86.79 -85.79
C LYS A 466 -17.03 86.05 -84.65
N PRO A 467 -16.76 86.73 -83.53
CA PRO A 467 -16.12 86.11 -82.37
C PRO A 467 -16.97 84.96 -81.82
N ASP A 468 -16.35 83.83 -81.47
CA ASP A 468 -16.96 82.70 -80.74
C ASP A 468 -16.16 82.50 -79.45
N VAL A 469 -16.27 83.48 -78.55
CA VAL A 469 -15.54 83.50 -77.29
C VAL A 469 -16.19 82.52 -76.33
N ARG A 470 -15.57 81.34 -76.21
CA ARG A 470 -15.96 80.32 -75.24
C ARG A 470 -15.26 80.56 -73.93
N ARG A 471 -16.04 80.55 -72.85
CA ARG A 471 -15.52 80.71 -71.50
C ARG A 471 -15.45 79.37 -70.83
N HIS A 472 -14.25 79.02 -70.39
CA HIS A 472 -14.00 77.81 -69.64
C HIS A 472 -13.54 78.19 -68.26
N VAL A 473 -13.94 77.43 -67.25
CA VAL A 473 -13.35 77.52 -65.92
C VAL A 473 -12.49 76.28 -65.73
N VAL A 474 -11.19 76.47 -65.55
CA VAL A 474 -10.26 75.40 -65.17
C VAL A 474 -10.13 75.44 -63.66
N LEU A 475 -10.32 74.30 -63.02
CA LEU A 475 -10.11 74.13 -61.58
C LEU A 475 -8.85 73.28 -61.38
N ASP A 476 -7.89 73.84 -60.65
CA ASP A 476 -6.79 73.08 -60.06
C ASP A 476 -7.27 72.58 -58.69
N LEU A 477 -7.19 71.27 -58.46
CA LEU A 477 -7.72 70.59 -57.28
C LEU A 477 -6.56 70.04 -56.46
N LEU A 478 -6.59 70.26 -55.16
CA LEU A 478 -5.66 69.66 -54.20
C LEU A 478 -6.45 68.97 -53.08
N VAL A 479 -6.13 67.70 -52.84
CA VAL A 479 -6.67 66.89 -51.74
C VAL A 479 -5.50 66.48 -50.85
N GLU A 480 -5.58 66.91 -49.60
CA GLU A 480 -4.60 66.57 -48.57
C GLU A 480 -5.26 65.68 -47.52
N ALA A 481 -4.57 64.62 -47.10
CA ALA A 481 -5.02 63.75 -46.03
C ALA A 481 -3.84 63.39 -45.13
N ARG A 482 -3.95 63.65 -43.83
CA ARG A 482 -2.81 63.42 -42.91
C ARG A 482 -2.54 61.92 -42.77
N GLY A 483 -1.29 61.52 -42.98
CA GLY A 483 -0.86 60.12 -42.93
C GLY A 483 -1.09 59.34 -44.23
N VAL A 484 -1.41 60.02 -45.34
CA VAL A 484 -1.50 59.41 -46.67
C VAL A 484 -0.65 60.21 -47.64
N ASP A 485 0.33 59.54 -48.24
CA ASP A 485 1.14 60.13 -49.31
C ASP A 485 0.37 60.09 -50.63
N GLY A 486 0.16 61.26 -51.24
CA GLY A 486 -0.51 61.41 -52.53
C GLY A 486 -1.95 60.87 -52.61
N PRO A 487 -2.93 61.48 -51.90
CA PRO A 487 -4.32 61.04 -51.91
C PRO A 487 -4.89 60.85 -53.32
N ALA A 488 -5.52 59.70 -53.56
CA ALA A 488 -6.17 59.41 -54.82
C ALA A 488 -7.64 59.05 -54.62
N GLY A 489 -8.51 59.52 -55.50
CA GLY A 489 -9.94 59.20 -55.41
C GLY A 489 -10.84 60.10 -56.24
N PRO A 490 -12.12 59.75 -56.34
CA PRO A 490 -13.08 60.45 -57.19
C PRO A 490 -13.47 61.81 -56.61
N VAL A 491 -13.65 62.78 -57.51
CA VAL A 491 -14.09 64.15 -57.20
C VAL A 491 -15.29 64.49 -58.10
N VAL A 492 -16.33 65.05 -57.50
CA VAL A 492 -17.49 65.59 -58.21
C VAL A 492 -17.48 67.10 -58.10
N VAL A 493 -17.51 67.79 -59.24
CA VAL A 493 -17.61 69.25 -59.34
C VAL A 493 -19.00 69.66 -59.80
N LYS A 494 -19.68 70.47 -58.99
CA LYS A 494 -21.04 70.94 -59.27
C LYS A 494 -21.05 72.45 -59.52
N VAL A 495 -21.64 72.87 -60.64
CA VAL A 495 -21.81 74.27 -61.04
C VAL A 495 -23.17 74.45 -61.71
N ASP A 496 -24.00 75.37 -61.23
CA ASP A 496 -25.32 75.72 -61.80
C ASP A 496 -26.21 74.50 -62.16
N GLY A 497 -26.26 73.49 -61.30
CA GLY A 497 -27.04 72.26 -61.51
C GLY A 497 -26.39 71.22 -62.43
N ARG A 498 -25.23 71.51 -63.04
CA ARG A 498 -24.40 70.55 -63.77
C ARG A 498 -23.39 69.87 -62.85
N GLU A 499 -23.15 68.59 -63.07
CA GLU A 499 -22.12 67.81 -62.36
C GLU A 499 -21.06 67.31 -63.36
N VAL A 500 -19.80 67.43 -62.98
CA VAL A 500 -18.65 66.91 -63.74
C VAL A 500 -17.83 66.05 -62.80
N GLU A 501 -17.66 64.79 -63.16
CA GLU A 501 -16.80 63.85 -62.43
C GLU A 501 -15.35 63.96 -62.91
N THR A 502 -14.43 63.82 -61.97
CA THR A 502 -12.99 63.75 -62.21
C THR A 502 -12.33 62.94 -61.10
N ARG A 503 -11.00 62.83 -61.12
CA ARG A 503 -10.21 62.15 -60.09
C ARG A 503 -9.04 63.03 -59.66
N VAL A 504 -8.60 62.85 -58.43
CA VAL A 504 -7.27 63.29 -57.98
C VAL A 504 -6.34 62.08 -57.93
N GLU A 505 -5.09 62.28 -58.33
CA GLU A 505 -4.00 61.30 -58.27
C GLU A 505 -2.78 61.99 -57.68
N GLY A 506 -2.08 61.34 -56.74
CA GLY A 506 -0.96 61.97 -56.05
C GLY A 506 -1.35 63.23 -55.26
N GLY A 507 -2.63 63.37 -54.88
CA GLY A 507 -3.17 64.54 -54.19
C GLY A 507 -3.64 65.67 -55.11
N ALA A 508 -3.33 65.64 -56.41
CA ALA A 508 -3.66 66.72 -57.34
C ALA A 508 -4.63 66.28 -58.44
N GLY A 509 -5.43 67.20 -58.95
CA GLY A 509 -6.36 66.95 -60.06
C GLY A 509 -6.65 68.22 -60.84
N LYS A 510 -7.14 68.07 -62.07
CA LYS A 510 -7.54 69.19 -62.91
C LYS A 510 -8.86 68.89 -63.60
N VAL A 511 -9.79 69.83 -63.59
CA VAL A 511 -11.04 69.70 -64.32
C VAL A 511 -11.37 70.99 -65.07
N LYS A 512 -11.87 70.82 -66.29
CA LYS A 512 -12.24 71.93 -67.16
C LYS A 512 -13.75 71.95 -67.35
N LEU A 513 -14.41 72.92 -66.72
CA LEU A 513 -15.80 73.24 -66.95
C LEU A 513 -15.92 74.01 -68.26
N ARG A 514 -16.56 73.41 -69.27
CA ARG A 514 -16.68 74.00 -70.61
C ARG A 514 -17.94 74.86 -70.70
N ASN A 515 -17.87 75.93 -71.50
CA ASN A 515 -18.97 76.83 -71.82
C ASN A 515 -19.75 77.33 -70.58
N VAL A 516 -19.02 77.86 -69.59
CA VAL A 516 -19.62 78.48 -68.40
C VAL A 516 -20.15 79.86 -68.80
N GLU A 517 -21.41 80.15 -68.46
CA GLU A 517 -22.05 81.43 -68.80
C GLU A 517 -21.37 82.61 -68.11
N PRO A 518 -21.52 83.86 -68.60
CA PRO A 518 -21.02 85.03 -67.89
C PRO A 518 -21.83 85.33 -66.62
N GLY A 519 -21.14 85.48 -65.49
CA GLY A 519 -21.81 85.69 -64.21
C GLY A 519 -20.95 85.32 -63.01
N LYS A 520 -21.56 85.37 -61.83
CA LYS A 520 -20.96 84.88 -60.59
C LYS A 520 -21.44 83.44 -60.37
N HIS A 521 -20.52 82.48 -60.44
CA HIS A 521 -20.82 81.06 -60.31
C HIS A 521 -20.25 80.53 -59.00
N ARG A 522 -21.06 79.74 -58.28
CA ARG A 522 -20.61 78.99 -57.10
C ARG A 522 -20.32 77.57 -57.53
N ILE A 523 -19.05 77.20 -57.48
CA ILE A 523 -18.56 75.88 -57.84
C ILE A 523 -18.32 75.10 -56.56
N ARG A 524 -19.04 73.98 -56.38
CA ARG A 524 -18.81 73.06 -55.27
C ARG A 524 -17.95 71.90 -55.75
N VAL A 525 -16.79 71.72 -55.15
CA VAL A 525 -15.89 70.59 -55.41
C VAL A 525 -16.02 69.62 -54.25
N VAL A 526 -16.37 68.36 -54.52
CA VAL A 526 -16.56 67.33 -53.49
C VAL A 526 -15.63 66.15 -53.78
N TYR A 527 -14.63 65.94 -52.95
CA TYR A 527 -13.90 64.68 -52.92
C TYR A 527 -14.74 63.64 -52.19
N LEU A 528 -15.09 62.54 -52.87
CA LEU A 528 -16.06 61.58 -52.33
C LEU A 528 -15.49 60.70 -51.22
N GLY A 529 -14.16 60.60 -51.11
CA GLY A 529 -13.47 59.71 -50.17
C GLY A 529 -13.07 58.36 -50.77
N THR A 530 -12.39 57.57 -49.96
CA THR A 530 -12.08 56.14 -50.17
C THR A 530 -12.37 55.38 -48.86
N GLU A 531 -12.09 54.08 -48.81
CA GLU A 531 -12.17 53.29 -47.57
C GLU A 531 -11.28 53.83 -46.44
N VAL A 532 -10.17 54.51 -46.78
CA VAL A 532 -9.21 55.06 -45.81
C VAL A 532 -9.35 56.57 -45.64
N ILE A 533 -9.76 57.28 -46.69
CA ILE A 533 -9.78 58.75 -46.69
C ILE A 533 -11.21 59.25 -46.67
N GLY A 534 -11.59 59.96 -45.60
CA GLY A 534 -12.91 60.54 -45.45
C GLY A 534 -13.24 61.59 -46.51
N ARG A 535 -14.53 61.77 -46.78
CA ARG A 535 -15.08 62.77 -47.71
C ARG A 535 -14.76 64.20 -47.29
N SER A 536 -14.46 65.08 -48.25
CA SER A 536 -14.30 66.52 -48.02
C SER A 536 -14.84 67.35 -49.18
N ARG A 537 -14.95 68.66 -48.98
CA ARG A 537 -15.43 69.57 -50.02
C ARG A 537 -14.80 70.94 -49.90
N ASP A 538 -14.79 71.64 -51.02
CA ASP A 538 -14.51 73.07 -51.11
C ASP A 538 -15.58 73.78 -51.94
N VAL A 539 -15.72 75.08 -51.76
CA VAL A 539 -16.62 75.93 -52.56
C VAL A 539 -15.87 77.15 -53.04
N VAL A 540 -15.67 77.22 -54.35
CA VAL A 540 -15.00 78.35 -55.00
C VAL A 540 -16.04 79.20 -55.70
N THR A 541 -15.90 80.52 -55.57
CA THR A 541 -16.72 81.46 -56.33
C THR A 541 -15.87 82.04 -57.45
N VAL A 542 -16.33 81.91 -58.68
CA VAL A 542 -15.66 82.48 -59.85
C VAL A 542 -16.56 83.51 -60.53
N ARG A 543 -15.98 84.64 -60.94
CA ARG A 543 -16.66 85.63 -61.78
C ARG A 543 -16.19 85.46 -63.21
N VAL A 544 -17.09 85.02 -64.06
CA VAL A 544 -16.85 84.86 -65.50
C VAL A 544 -17.22 86.19 -66.18
N PRO A 545 -16.27 86.89 -66.83
CA PRO A 545 -16.50 88.21 -67.38
C PRO A 545 -17.51 88.18 -68.53
N ARG A 546 -18.36 89.20 -68.61
CA ARG A 546 -19.12 89.54 -69.82
C ARG A 546 -18.16 90.22 -70.80
N ASP A 547 -18.34 90.03 -72.10
CA ASP A 547 -17.50 90.69 -73.10
C ASP A 547 -17.53 92.21 -72.86
N VAL A 548 -16.35 92.81 -72.74
CA VAL A 548 -16.21 94.26 -72.89
C VAL A 548 -16.16 94.50 -74.40
N PRO A 549 -17.09 95.27 -74.99
CA PRO A 549 -16.97 95.66 -76.40
C PRO A 549 -15.64 96.38 -76.58
N ALA A 550 -14.95 96.11 -77.69
CA ALA A 550 -13.80 96.92 -78.10
C ALA A 550 -14.24 98.39 -78.15
N GLU A 551 -13.47 99.27 -77.49
CA GLU A 551 -13.51 100.69 -77.80
C GLU A 551 -13.19 100.84 -79.29
N ASP A 552 -14.17 101.31 -80.07
CA ASP A 552 -13.93 101.74 -81.44
C ASP A 552 -13.03 102.99 -81.38
N GLY A 553 -11.73 102.74 -81.55
CA GLY A 553 -10.79 103.74 -81.99
C GLY A 553 -11.16 104.21 -83.40
N SER A 554 -11.32 105.52 -83.51
CA SER A 554 -11.20 106.37 -84.70
C SER A 554 -10.52 105.73 -85.92
N ASP A 555 -11.06 105.94 -87.13
CA ASP A 555 -10.43 106.86 -88.11
C ASP A 555 -11.28 107.07 -89.39
N THR A 556 -11.20 108.31 -89.91
CA THR A 556 -11.36 108.88 -91.29
C THR A 556 -12.22 108.15 -92.36
N GLY A 557 -13.01 108.78 -93.24
CA GLY A 557 -12.98 110.09 -93.90
C GLY A 557 -13.09 109.91 -95.44
N LYS A 558 -13.93 110.71 -96.11
CA LYS A 558 -14.17 110.89 -97.57
C LYS A 558 -15.08 109.85 -98.26
N ASP A 559 -16.06 110.21 -99.10
CA ASP A 559 -16.41 111.47 -99.80
C ASP A 559 -17.84 111.94 -99.50
#